data_AF-A0A4R8RA51-F1
#
_entry.id   AF-A0A4R8RA51-F1
#
_cell.length_a   1.000
_cell.length_b   1.000
_cell.length_c   1.000
_cell.angle_alpha   90.00
_cell.angle_beta   90.00
_cell.angle_gamma   90.00
#
_symmetry.space_group_name_H-M   'P 1'
#
loop_
_entity.id
_entity.type
_entity.pdbx_description
1 polymer ?
#
loop_
_entity_poly.entity_id
_entity_poly.type
_entity_poly.pdbx_seq_one_letter_code
_entity_poly.pdbx_strand_id
1 'polypeptide(L)'
;MKAQQAEKYLRYQDLCRTYSRLALSRDSDHTMAIDGLQKRVLEALDARGGYGIFDEGNKGRGSSRGRLRRSLLWRRGAENSTMTRIQFPRNEEMSIVPTWSWMSCKGGIDYISPEYGDVEWQEMASPWSSSLKDMADDMQSDIEGADITLIAYAQDYELLDLRNGPREIIFDRPGGSQQSYTRCVVLGKQKSRMYSEDGTHYVLVIEETTQLSEAGNRIHERVGAGSLPGNCIKAEKTLVMIR
;
A
#
# COMPACT_ATOMS: atom_id res chain seq x y z
N MET A 1 27.63 0.52 2.81
CA MET A 1 26.49 1.35 3.22
C MET A 1 25.17 1.02 2.51
N LYS A 2 25.08 1.00 1.16
CA LYS A 2 23.80 0.74 0.44
C LYS A 2 23.21 -0.66 0.69
N ALA A 3 24.04 -1.71 0.68
CA ALA A 3 23.62 -3.08 0.95
C ALA A 3 23.04 -3.26 2.38
N GLN A 4 23.67 -2.65 3.38
CA GLN A 4 23.20 -2.69 4.78
C GLN A 4 21.82 -2.05 4.97
N GLN A 5 21.49 -0.99 4.21
CA GLN A 5 20.15 -0.38 4.29
C GLN A 5 19.07 -1.25 3.63
N ALA A 6 19.38 -1.93 2.54
CA ALA A 6 18.46 -2.88 1.90
C ALA A 6 18.21 -4.10 2.81
N GLU A 7 19.26 -4.61 3.44
CA GLU A 7 19.16 -5.70 4.41
C GLU A 7 18.31 -5.32 5.64
N LYS A 8 18.51 -4.12 6.20
CA LYS A 8 17.67 -3.60 7.28
C LYS A 8 16.19 -3.53 6.90
N TYR A 9 15.90 -3.12 5.66
CA TYR A 9 14.53 -3.05 5.16
C TYR A 9 13.89 -4.43 5.02
N LEU A 10 14.61 -5.42 4.49
CA LEU A 10 14.11 -6.80 4.38
C LEU A 10 13.84 -7.41 5.75
N ARG A 11 14.75 -7.22 6.71
CA ARG A 11 14.55 -7.67 8.09
C ARG A 11 13.30 -7.05 8.71
N TYR A 12 12.99 -5.80 8.37
CA TYR A 12 11.76 -5.17 8.84
C TYR A 12 10.51 -5.77 8.20
N GLN A 13 10.53 -6.04 6.89
CA GLN A 13 9.41 -6.74 6.23
C GLN A 13 9.18 -8.13 6.84
N ASP A 14 10.25 -8.88 7.09
CA ASP A 14 10.15 -10.17 7.79
C ASP A 14 9.58 -10.01 9.18
N LEU A 15 9.94 -8.94 9.88
CA LEU A 15 9.40 -8.65 11.19
C LEU A 15 7.90 -8.32 11.13
N CYS A 16 7.45 -7.48 10.21
CA CYS A 16 6.01 -7.24 9.99
C CYS A 16 5.27 -8.54 9.62
N ARG A 17 5.87 -9.37 8.76
CA ARG A 17 5.35 -10.70 8.40
C ARG A 17 5.16 -11.56 9.66
N THR A 18 6.14 -11.60 10.56
CA THR A 18 6.04 -12.36 11.82
C THR A 18 5.01 -11.76 12.77
N TYR A 19 5.04 -10.44 13.01
CA TYR A 19 4.14 -9.77 13.95
C TYR A 19 2.66 -9.83 13.52
N SER A 20 2.37 -9.73 12.22
CA SER A 20 1.00 -9.89 11.71
C SER A 20 0.40 -11.27 12.00
N ARG A 21 1.23 -12.29 12.25
CA ARG A 21 0.82 -13.66 12.60
C ARG A 21 0.78 -13.93 14.09
N LEU A 22 1.26 -13.01 14.92
CA LEU A 22 1.21 -13.19 16.36
C LEU A 22 -0.23 -13.03 16.85
N ALA A 23 -0.71 -14.02 17.61
CA ALA A 23 -1.97 -13.92 18.31
C ALA A 23 -1.78 -12.99 19.53
N LEU A 24 -2.08 -11.71 19.36
CA LEU A 24 -2.15 -10.76 20.47
C LEU A 24 -3.45 -10.95 21.26
N SER A 25 -3.44 -10.62 22.55
CA SER A 25 -4.62 -10.71 23.41
C SER A 25 -5.78 -9.82 22.93
N ARG A 26 -5.46 -8.68 22.30
CA ARG A 26 -6.40 -7.82 21.60
C ARG A 26 -5.78 -7.46 20.25
N ASP A 27 -6.53 -7.64 19.16
CA ASP A 27 -6.03 -7.30 17.83
C ASP A 27 -5.83 -5.77 17.68
N SER A 28 -6.55 -4.95 18.43
CA SER A 28 -6.32 -3.49 18.47
C SER A 28 -4.89 -3.13 18.91
N ASP A 29 -4.22 -4.02 19.64
CA ASP A 29 -2.89 -3.76 20.19
C ASP A 29 -1.78 -3.95 19.13
N HIS A 30 -2.11 -4.39 17.90
CA HIS A 30 -1.12 -4.57 16.83
C HIS A 30 -0.33 -3.30 16.52
N THR A 31 -0.98 -2.13 16.54
CA THR A 31 -0.31 -0.83 16.34
C THR A 31 0.68 -0.54 17.47
N MET A 32 0.25 -0.69 18.72
CA MET A 32 1.09 -0.45 19.90
C MET A 32 2.26 -1.43 19.99
N ALA A 33 2.02 -2.71 19.67
CA ALA A 33 3.01 -3.78 19.81
C ALA A 33 4.25 -3.55 18.91
N ILE A 34 4.07 -2.89 17.77
CA ILE A 34 5.14 -2.65 16.81
C ILE A 34 5.62 -1.19 16.78
N ASP A 35 4.88 -0.23 17.34
CA ASP A 35 5.18 1.20 17.26
C ASP A 35 6.63 1.55 17.68
N GLY A 36 7.03 1.14 18.88
CA GLY A 36 8.38 1.42 19.39
C GLY A 36 9.50 0.77 18.57
N LEU A 37 9.20 -0.29 17.82
CA LEU A 37 10.14 -0.89 16.89
C LEU A 37 10.12 -0.19 15.52
N GLN A 38 8.94 0.13 14.99
CA GLN A 38 8.79 0.93 13.78
C GLN A 38 9.54 2.26 13.91
N LYS A 39 9.39 2.97 15.03
CA LYS A 39 10.10 4.23 15.31
C LYS A 39 11.62 4.07 15.19
N ARG A 40 12.19 3.06 15.85
CA ARG A 40 13.64 2.80 15.79
C ARG A 40 14.12 2.43 14.39
N VAL A 41 13.30 1.73 13.61
CA VAL A 41 13.65 1.36 12.24
C VAL A 41 13.58 2.57 11.32
N LEU A 42 12.58 3.44 11.48
CA LEU A 42 12.47 4.71 10.76
C LEU A 42 13.69 5.60 11.01
N GLU A 43 14.08 5.75 12.29
CA GLU A 43 15.30 6.47 12.69
C GLU A 43 16.55 5.84 12.07
N ALA A 44 16.70 4.51 12.16
CA ALA A 44 17.86 3.79 11.62
C ALA A 44 17.96 3.81 10.08
N LEU A 45 16.85 4.08 9.38
CA LEU A 45 16.76 4.19 7.93
C LEU A 45 16.72 5.64 7.41
N ASP A 46 16.74 6.63 8.32
CA ASP A 46 16.56 8.06 8.04
C ASP A 46 15.30 8.33 7.19
N ALA A 47 14.21 7.64 7.53
CA ALA A 47 12.94 7.66 6.83
C ALA A 47 11.82 8.23 7.73
N ARG A 48 10.77 8.76 7.11
CA ARG A 48 9.50 9.09 7.78
C ARG A 48 8.49 7.98 7.54
N GLY A 49 7.44 7.91 8.33
CA GLY A 49 6.46 6.83 8.17
C GLY A 49 5.67 6.55 9.44
N GLY A 50 4.78 5.58 9.32
CA GLY A 50 3.83 5.15 10.33
C GLY A 50 2.98 4.01 9.77
N TYR A 51 2.28 3.26 10.62
CA TYR A 51 1.35 2.21 10.20
C TYR A 51 1.97 1.17 9.25
N GLY A 52 3.24 0.81 9.46
CA GLY A 52 3.97 -0.15 8.62
C GLY A 52 4.53 0.39 7.30
N ILE A 53 4.37 1.70 7.03
CA ILE A 53 4.85 2.36 5.82
C ILE A 53 6.13 3.16 6.06
N PHE A 54 6.99 3.23 5.03
CA PHE A 54 8.27 3.94 5.02
C PHE A 54 8.36 4.89 3.85
N ASP A 55 8.42 6.17 4.12
CA ASP A 55 8.69 7.21 3.15
C ASP A 55 10.13 7.71 3.28
N GLU A 56 10.92 7.54 2.22
CA GLU A 56 12.28 8.09 2.14
C GLU A 56 12.29 9.59 1.79
N GLY A 57 11.12 10.17 1.48
CA GLY A 57 10.95 11.53 1.02
C GLY A 57 11.65 11.78 -0.32
N ASN A 58 11.61 13.03 -0.78
CA ASN A 58 12.30 13.47 -1.99
C ASN A 58 13.81 13.72 -1.76
N LYS A 59 14.45 12.93 -0.89
CA LYS A 59 15.89 13.04 -0.59
C LYS A 59 16.73 12.51 -1.78
N GLY A 60 16.84 13.35 -2.81
CA GLY A 60 17.76 13.22 -3.94
C GLY A 60 17.13 12.67 -5.22
N ARG A 61 17.11 13.51 -6.27
CA ARG A 61 16.85 13.10 -7.66
C ARG A 61 17.74 11.90 -8.01
N GLY A 62 17.13 10.76 -8.33
CA GLY A 62 17.80 9.63 -8.98
C GLY A 62 17.79 8.28 -8.25
N SER A 63 17.18 8.14 -7.08
CA SER A 63 17.10 6.84 -6.41
C SER A 63 15.98 6.75 -5.37
N SER A 64 14.71 6.90 -5.79
CA SER A 64 13.63 6.36 -4.95
C SER A 64 13.81 4.83 -4.96
N ARG A 65 14.18 4.27 -3.80
CA ARG A 65 14.23 2.80 -3.62
C ARG A 65 12.83 2.20 -3.62
N GLY A 66 11.82 3.06 -3.67
CA GLY A 66 10.42 2.70 -3.68
C GLY A 66 9.98 2.17 -2.33
N ARG A 67 10.61 2.59 -1.23
CA ARG A 67 10.32 2.06 0.11
C ARG A 67 8.83 2.19 0.46
N LEU A 68 8.22 3.33 0.13
CA LEU A 68 6.78 3.58 0.31
C LEU A 68 5.95 2.52 -0.41
N ARG A 69 6.22 2.33 -1.70
CA ARG A 69 5.50 1.41 -2.57
C ARG A 69 5.72 -0.05 -2.15
N ARG A 70 6.96 -0.42 -1.85
CA ARG A 70 7.32 -1.75 -1.33
C ARG A 70 6.64 -2.04 0.02
N SER A 71 6.48 -1.05 0.89
CA SER A 71 5.76 -1.23 2.16
C SER A 71 4.25 -1.39 1.97
N LEU A 72 3.69 -0.89 0.88
CA LEU A 72 2.29 -1.11 0.48
C LEU A 72 2.07 -2.46 -0.22
N LEU A 73 3.12 -3.07 -0.76
CA LEU A 73 3.08 -4.37 -1.44
C LEU A 73 3.04 -5.56 -0.47
N TRP A 74 2.20 -5.50 0.55
CA TRP A 74 1.80 -6.67 1.33
C TRP A 74 0.55 -7.31 0.72
N ARG A 75 0.22 -8.55 1.07
CA ARG A 75 -1.00 -9.27 0.70
C ARG A 75 -1.42 -10.21 1.81
N ARG A 76 -2.68 -10.65 1.81
CA ARG A 76 -3.17 -11.71 2.71
C ARG A 76 -2.28 -12.95 2.60
N GLY A 77 -1.79 -13.44 3.74
CA GLY A 77 -0.99 -14.66 3.82
C GLY A 77 -1.80 -15.88 3.41
N ALA A 78 -1.14 -16.85 2.77
CA ALA A 78 -1.78 -18.04 2.19
C ALA A 78 -2.54 -18.89 3.22
N GLU A 79 -2.15 -18.80 4.50
CA GLU A 79 -2.79 -19.50 5.61
C GLU A 79 -4.17 -18.92 6.00
N ASN A 80 -4.46 -17.67 5.61
CA ASN A 80 -5.72 -17.01 5.95
C ASN A 80 -6.66 -17.14 4.76
N SER A 81 -7.92 -17.55 4.95
CA SER A 81 -8.91 -17.56 3.86
C SER A 81 -9.46 -16.16 3.55
N THR A 82 -9.50 -15.28 4.54
CA THR A 82 -9.99 -13.89 4.47
C THR A 82 -9.34 -13.05 5.58
N MET A 83 -9.23 -11.74 5.38
CA MET A 83 -8.75 -10.79 6.41
C MET A 83 -9.91 -10.02 7.02
N THR A 84 -10.00 -10.00 8.35
CA THR A 84 -11.07 -9.28 9.07
C THR A 84 -10.59 -7.90 9.48
N ARG A 85 -11.41 -6.85 9.28
CA ARG A 85 -11.09 -5.50 9.78
C ARG A 85 -11.04 -5.51 11.31
N ILE A 86 -10.01 -4.93 11.89
CA ILE A 86 -9.94 -4.70 13.33
C ILE A 86 -10.88 -3.54 13.69
N GLN A 87 -11.72 -3.75 14.69
CA GLN A 87 -12.56 -2.71 15.26
C GLN A 87 -11.79 -2.01 16.38
N PHE A 88 -11.53 -0.71 16.21
CA PHE A 88 -10.83 0.11 17.20
C PHE A 88 -11.84 0.78 18.13
N PRO A 89 -11.57 0.87 19.45
CA PRO A 89 -12.42 1.63 20.37
C PRO A 89 -12.49 3.10 19.95
N ARG A 90 -13.70 3.67 19.94
CA ARG A 90 -13.99 5.04 19.46
C ARG A 90 -13.37 6.16 20.34
N ASN A 91 -12.78 5.81 21.48
CA ASN A 91 -12.41 6.74 22.54
C ASN A 91 -10.89 6.92 22.68
N GLU A 92 -10.09 6.29 21.82
CA GLU A 92 -8.63 6.40 21.85
C GLU A 92 -8.16 7.35 20.74
N GLU A 93 -7.12 8.14 21.02
CA GLU A 93 -6.40 8.99 20.05
C GLU A 93 -5.86 8.19 18.84
N MET A 94 -5.86 6.85 18.92
CA MET A 94 -5.68 5.89 17.81
C MET A 94 -6.94 5.74 16.93
N SER A 95 -7.70 6.80 16.75
CA SER A 95 -8.91 6.77 15.94
C SER A 95 -8.56 6.66 14.46
N ILE A 96 -8.70 5.41 13.98
CA ILE A 96 -8.68 4.94 12.59
C ILE A 96 -7.28 4.69 12.03
N VAL A 97 -6.81 3.45 12.21
CA VAL A 97 -5.72 2.88 11.41
C VAL A 97 -6.16 2.83 9.93
N PRO A 98 -5.38 3.37 8.99
CA PRO A 98 -5.76 3.43 7.59
C PRO A 98 -5.83 2.04 6.94
N THR A 99 -6.73 1.82 5.97
CA THR A 99 -6.97 0.50 5.36
C THR A 99 -5.80 -0.01 4.54
N TRP A 100 -4.97 0.90 4.01
CA TRP A 100 -3.74 0.53 3.31
C TRP A 100 -2.67 -0.05 4.25
N SER A 101 -2.81 0.13 5.57
CA SER A 101 -1.95 -0.51 6.56
C SER A 101 -2.41 -1.92 6.84
N TRP A 102 -1.46 -2.86 6.89
CA TRP A 102 -1.75 -4.22 7.35
C TRP A 102 -2.26 -4.26 8.79
N MET A 103 -1.89 -3.27 9.62
CA MET A 103 -2.33 -3.16 11.03
C MET A 103 -3.83 -2.85 11.15
N SER A 104 -4.51 -2.58 10.03
CA SER A 104 -5.95 -2.37 9.98
C SER A 104 -6.74 -3.69 10.03
N CYS A 105 -6.08 -4.82 9.75
CA CYS A 105 -6.72 -6.11 9.58
C CYS A 105 -6.08 -7.19 10.46
N LYS A 106 -6.88 -8.21 10.79
CA LYS A 106 -6.43 -9.46 11.41
C LYS A 106 -5.97 -10.44 10.35
N GLY A 107 -4.95 -11.22 10.70
CA GLY A 107 -4.39 -12.28 9.86
C GLY A 107 -2.98 -11.95 9.39
N GLY A 108 -2.22 -13.01 9.09
CA GLY A 108 -0.87 -12.89 8.59
C GLY A 108 -0.81 -12.23 7.22
N ILE A 109 0.26 -11.46 6.98
CA ILE A 109 0.56 -10.87 5.67
C ILE A 109 1.81 -11.47 5.07
N ASP A 110 1.91 -11.46 3.75
CA ASP A 110 3.14 -11.67 3.01
C ASP A 110 3.47 -10.45 2.15
N TYR A 111 4.76 -10.14 2.03
CA TYR A 111 5.20 -9.10 1.08
C TYR A 111 5.39 -9.70 -0.31
N ILE A 112 4.78 -9.06 -1.30
CA ILE A 112 5.13 -9.23 -2.71
C ILE A 112 6.52 -8.63 -2.86
N SER A 113 7.46 -9.41 -3.38
CA SER A 113 8.86 -9.02 -3.48
C SER A 113 9.23 -8.82 -4.95
N PRO A 114 9.16 -7.58 -5.46
CA PRO A 114 9.71 -7.27 -6.77
C PRO A 114 11.21 -7.51 -6.80
N GLU A 115 11.70 -8.05 -7.91
CA GLU A 115 13.13 -8.28 -8.12
C GLU A 115 13.92 -6.99 -7.88
N TYR A 116 15.04 -7.11 -7.15
CA TYR A 116 15.81 -5.96 -6.70
C TYR A 116 16.50 -5.26 -7.88
N GLY A 117 16.32 -3.94 -7.99
CA GLY A 117 17.06 -3.07 -8.91
C GLY A 117 16.34 -2.69 -10.20
N ASP A 118 15.30 -3.44 -10.58
CA ASP A 118 14.66 -3.34 -11.90
C ASP A 118 13.18 -2.94 -11.84
N VAL A 119 12.80 -2.08 -10.89
CA VAL A 119 11.43 -1.54 -10.81
C VAL A 119 11.43 -0.04 -10.98
N GLU A 120 10.60 0.44 -11.89
CA GLU A 120 10.25 1.85 -12.04
C GLU A 120 9.05 2.19 -11.15
N TRP A 121 9.32 2.78 -10.00
CA TRP A 121 8.31 3.17 -9.03
C TRP A 121 7.50 4.37 -9.51
N GLN A 122 6.18 4.25 -9.49
CA GLN A 122 5.26 5.29 -9.94
C GLN A 122 5.01 6.33 -8.85
N GLU A 123 4.59 7.52 -9.25
CA GLU A 123 4.33 8.65 -8.36
C GLU A 123 3.16 8.39 -7.41
N MET A 124 3.29 8.88 -6.17
CA MET A 124 2.34 8.72 -5.07
C MET A 124 2.82 9.63 -3.94
N ALA A 125 1.88 10.31 -3.29
CA ALA A 125 2.13 11.09 -2.09
C ALA A 125 1.69 10.32 -0.84
N SER A 126 2.54 10.40 0.18
CA SER A 126 2.25 9.88 1.52
C SER A 126 1.91 11.02 2.49
N PRO A 127 1.30 10.73 3.67
CA PRO A 127 1.05 11.72 4.72
C PRO A 127 2.31 12.49 5.15
N TRP A 128 3.49 11.87 4.97
CA TRP A 128 4.78 12.42 5.40
C TRP A 128 5.56 13.09 4.28
N SER A 129 5.04 13.03 3.05
CA SER A 129 5.68 13.57 1.85
C SER A 129 5.38 15.05 1.66
N SER A 130 6.36 15.81 1.16
CA SER A 130 6.14 17.23 0.82
C SER A 130 5.22 17.40 -0.40
N SER A 131 5.17 16.41 -1.29
CA SER A 131 4.33 16.39 -2.50
C SER A 131 2.85 16.16 -2.19
N LEU A 132 2.48 15.87 -0.94
CA LEU A 132 1.09 15.68 -0.55
C LEU A 132 0.26 16.95 -0.80
N LYS A 133 0.79 18.12 -0.46
CA LYS A 133 0.10 19.39 -0.69
C LYS A 133 -0.07 19.67 -2.17
N ASP A 134 1.00 19.52 -2.96
CA ASP A 134 0.95 19.73 -4.41
C ASP A 134 -0.11 18.84 -5.08
N MET A 135 -0.18 17.56 -4.72
CA MET A 135 -1.20 16.64 -5.26
C MET A 135 -2.60 16.87 -4.68
N ALA A 136 -2.71 17.34 -3.44
CA ALA A 136 -3.99 17.69 -2.84
C ALA A 136 -4.60 18.93 -3.51
N ASP A 137 -3.77 19.93 -3.81
CA ASP A 137 -4.16 21.14 -4.53
C ASP A 137 -4.68 20.81 -5.94
N ASP A 138 -4.00 19.91 -6.66
CA ASP A 138 -4.47 19.39 -7.96
C ASP A 138 -5.84 18.70 -7.86
N MET A 139 -6.15 18.10 -6.71
CA MET A 139 -7.45 17.48 -6.42
C MET A 139 -8.48 18.49 -5.87
N GLN A 140 -8.10 19.74 -5.62
CA GLN A 140 -8.90 20.72 -4.88
C GLN A 140 -9.37 20.15 -3.52
N SER A 141 -8.47 19.45 -2.81
CA SER A 141 -8.73 18.82 -1.53
C SER A 141 -8.03 19.55 -0.38
N ASP A 142 -8.78 19.95 0.63
CA ASP A 142 -8.23 20.48 1.89
C ASP A 142 -7.74 19.32 2.78
N ILE A 143 -6.54 18.80 2.51
CA ILE A 143 -5.90 17.82 3.39
C ILE A 143 -5.19 18.56 4.52
N GLU A 144 -5.76 18.53 5.71
CA GLU A 144 -5.12 19.06 6.91
C GLU A 144 -3.97 18.17 7.39
N GLY A 145 -3.00 18.75 8.11
CA GLY A 145 -1.77 18.07 8.55
C GLY A 145 -1.94 16.89 9.51
N ALA A 146 -3.17 16.58 9.93
CA ALA A 146 -3.52 15.43 10.76
C ALA A 146 -4.14 14.25 9.98
N ASP A 147 -4.45 14.41 8.69
CA ASP A 147 -5.13 13.38 7.90
C ASP A 147 -4.15 12.33 7.36
N ILE A 148 -4.38 11.05 7.71
CA ILE A 148 -3.54 9.92 7.33
C ILE A 148 -4.03 9.35 5.98
N THR A 149 -3.81 10.10 4.92
CA THR A 149 -4.25 9.77 3.55
C THR A 149 -3.09 9.55 2.57
N LEU A 150 -3.22 8.58 1.68
CA LEU A 150 -2.38 8.47 0.47
C LEU A 150 -3.08 9.12 -0.72
N ILE A 151 -2.32 9.80 -1.58
CA ILE A 151 -2.80 10.27 -2.88
C ILE A 151 -2.02 9.58 -3.99
N ALA A 152 -2.74 9.01 -4.96
CA ALA A 152 -2.13 8.35 -6.10
C ALA A 152 -3.05 8.33 -7.33
N TYR A 153 -2.48 7.97 -8.47
CA TYR A 153 -3.25 7.71 -9.68
C TYR A 153 -3.83 6.30 -9.68
N ALA A 154 -5.15 6.20 -9.76
CA ALA A 154 -5.87 4.96 -9.98
C ALA A 154 -6.27 4.80 -11.45
N GLN A 155 -6.28 3.55 -11.90
CA GLN A 155 -6.59 3.14 -13.26
C GLN A 155 -7.53 1.94 -13.20
N ASP A 156 -8.41 1.85 -14.19
CA ASP A 156 -9.26 0.68 -14.36
C ASP A 156 -8.43 -0.48 -14.91
N TYR A 157 -8.81 -1.70 -14.57
CA TYR A 157 -8.12 -2.89 -15.04
C TYR A 157 -9.10 -4.00 -15.41
N GLU A 158 -8.69 -4.83 -16.36
CA GLU A 158 -9.45 -5.99 -16.79
C GLU A 158 -8.78 -7.27 -16.28
N LEU A 159 -9.56 -8.08 -15.57
CA LEU A 159 -9.19 -9.45 -15.24
C LEU A 159 -9.50 -10.33 -16.45
N LEU A 160 -8.78 -10.13 -17.56
CA LEU A 160 -8.92 -10.98 -18.75
C LEU A 160 -8.75 -12.44 -18.37
N ASP A 161 -9.52 -13.34 -18.99
CA ASP A 161 -9.51 -14.78 -18.75
C ASP A 161 -8.23 -15.48 -19.24
N LEU A 162 -7.08 -15.05 -18.71
CA LEU A 162 -5.77 -15.59 -18.99
C LEU A 162 -5.66 -16.94 -18.28
N ARG A 163 -6.10 -18.00 -18.96
CA ARG A 163 -5.93 -19.40 -18.52
C ARG A 163 -4.45 -19.79 -18.34
N ASN A 164 -3.50 -18.96 -18.80
CA ASN A 164 -2.07 -19.29 -18.91
C ASN A 164 -1.10 -18.20 -18.40
N GLY A 165 -1.45 -17.41 -17.38
CA GLY A 165 -0.50 -16.49 -16.73
C GLY A 165 -0.79 -16.34 -15.23
N PRO A 166 0.24 -16.22 -14.36
CA PRO A 166 0.03 -16.10 -12.92
C PRO A 166 -0.58 -14.73 -12.61
N ARG A 167 -1.92 -14.67 -12.55
CA ARG A 167 -2.59 -13.59 -11.83
C ARG A 167 -2.27 -13.78 -10.36
N GLU A 168 -1.71 -12.76 -9.74
CA GLU A 168 -1.42 -12.80 -8.30
C GLU A 168 -2.07 -11.63 -7.55
N ILE A 169 -3.18 -11.11 -8.08
CA ILE A 169 -4.06 -10.28 -7.24
C ILE A 169 -4.65 -11.16 -6.17
N ILE A 170 -4.27 -10.87 -4.93
CA ILE A 170 -4.85 -11.46 -3.75
C ILE A 170 -5.70 -10.39 -3.10
N PHE A 171 -7.02 -10.59 -3.14
CA PHE A 171 -7.96 -9.79 -2.38
C PHE A 171 -7.84 -10.12 -0.89
N ASP A 172 -7.88 -9.07 -0.07
CA ASP A 172 -7.82 -9.16 1.38
C ASP A 172 -9.06 -9.91 1.90
N ARG A 173 -10.23 -9.73 1.24
CA ARG A 173 -11.49 -10.45 1.52
C ARG A 173 -12.06 -11.09 0.25
N PRO A 174 -11.72 -12.36 -0.07
CA PRO A 174 -12.30 -13.03 -1.22
C PRO A 174 -13.77 -13.41 -0.95
N GLY A 175 -14.65 -13.19 -1.92
CA GLY A 175 -16.03 -13.69 -1.86
C GLY A 175 -17.08 -12.76 -1.23
N GLY A 176 -16.83 -11.45 -1.14
CA GLY A 176 -17.93 -10.49 -0.93
C GLY A 176 -18.93 -10.61 -2.08
N SER A 177 -20.22 -10.76 -1.78
CA SER A 177 -21.31 -11.04 -2.75
C SER A 177 -21.60 -9.93 -3.77
N GLN A 178 -20.75 -8.90 -3.83
CA GLN A 178 -20.56 -8.00 -4.96
C GLN A 178 -19.04 -7.83 -5.08
N GLN A 179 -18.43 -8.27 -6.19
CA GLN A 179 -17.17 -7.65 -6.58
C GLN A 179 -17.54 -6.23 -7.01
N SER A 180 -17.44 -5.28 -6.07
CA SER A 180 -17.56 -3.87 -6.37
C SER A 180 -16.62 -3.49 -7.49
N TYR A 181 -16.94 -2.41 -8.20
CA TYR A 181 -16.07 -1.84 -9.21
C TYR A 181 -14.75 -1.45 -8.55
N THR A 182 -13.72 -2.28 -8.74
CA THR A 182 -12.39 -2.09 -8.16
C THR A 182 -11.48 -1.46 -9.19
N ARG A 183 -10.60 -0.58 -8.70
CA ARG A 183 -9.56 0.08 -9.50
C ARG A 183 -8.21 -0.33 -8.95
N CYS A 184 -7.15 -0.08 -9.71
CA CYS A 184 -5.80 -0.37 -9.28
C CYS A 184 -4.94 0.89 -9.28
N VAL A 185 -4.06 0.99 -8.28
CA VAL A 185 -2.98 1.97 -8.25
C VAL A 185 -1.70 1.24 -8.60
N VAL A 186 -1.07 1.61 -9.70
CA VAL A 186 0.22 1.05 -10.09
C VAL A 186 1.29 1.61 -9.15
N LEU A 187 1.87 0.73 -8.34
CA LEU A 187 2.94 1.11 -7.42
C LEU A 187 4.29 1.11 -8.13
N GLY A 188 4.54 0.12 -9.00
CA GLY A 188 5.78 0.05 -9.76
C GLY A 188 5.67 -0.85 -10.98
N LYS A 189 6.55 -0.62 -11.95
CA LYS A 189 6.62 -1.37 -13.21
C LYS A 189 7.94 -2.12 -13.26
N GLN A 190 7.89 -3.43 -13.48
CA GLN A 190 9.10 -4.22 -13.71
C GLN A 190 9.71 -3.78 -15.05
N LYS A 191 10.99 -3.40 -15.03
CA LYS A 191 11.75 -3.10 -16.23
C LYS A 191 11.99 -4.40 -16.98
N SER A 192 11.31 -4.59 -18.10
CA SER A 192 11.60 -5.70 -18.99
C SER A 192 12.80 -5.36 -19.87
N ARG A 193 13.69 -6.35 -20.11
CA ARG A 193 14.79 -6.21 -21.08
C ARG A 193 14.30 -6.10 -22.52
N MET A 194 13.08 -6.55 -22.79
CA MET A 194 12.38 -6.34 -24.04
C MET A 194 11.27 -5.32 -23.81
N TYR A 195 11.22 -4.24 -24.61
CA TYR A 195 10.26 -3.15 -24.51
C TYR A 195 8.82 -3.58 -24.84
N SER A 196 8.31 -4.65 -24.23
CA SER A 196 6.91 -5.02 -24.29
C SER A 196 6.15 -4.22 -23.23
N GLU A 197 5.15 -3.46 -23.67
CA GLU A 197 4.17 -2.79 -22.78
C GLU A 197 3.43 -3.79 -21.87
N ASP A 198 3.53 -5.10 -22.15
CA ASP A 198 3.01 -6.23 -21.37
C ASP A 198 3.77 -6.54 -20.08
N GLY A 199 4.78 -5.76 -19.69
CA GLY A 199 5.60 -6.00 -18.50
C GLY A 199 4.79 -6.13 -17.20
N THR A 200 5.35 -6.78 -16.18
CA THR A 200 4.69 -6.96 -14.89
C THR A 200 4.57 -5.64 -14.12
N HIS A 201 3.34 -5.27 -13.78
CA HIS A 201 3.00 -4.10 -12.97
C HIS A 201 2.59 -4.57 -11.57
N TYR A 202 3.20 -4.00 -10.53
CA TYR A 202 2.82 -4.26 -9.15
C TYR A 202 1.76 -3.25 -8.73
N VAL A 203 0.64 -3.75 -8.21
CA VAL A 203 -0.57 -2.95 -8.01
C VAL A 203 -1.11 -3.06 -6.58
N LEU A 204 -1.66 -1.95 -6.10
CA LEU A 204 -2.57 -1.88 -4.96
C LEU A 204 -3.99 -1.85 -5.51
N VAL A 205 -4.87 -2.72 -5.02
CA VAL A 205 -6.29 -2.74 -5.44
C VAL A 205 -7.11 -1.96 -4.44
N ILE A 206 -7.97 -1.10 -4.96
CA ILE A 206 -8.80 -0.19 -4.17
C ILE A 206 -10.28 -0.27 -4.59
N GLU A 207 -11.14 0.08 -3.65
CA GLU A 207 -12.58 0.18 -3.82
C GLU A 207 -13.05 1.56 -3.33
N GLU A 208 -13.98 2.18 -4.05
CA GLU A 208 -14.62 3.43 -3.62
C GLU A 208 -15.54 3.16 -2.42
N THR A 209 -15.40 3.95 -1.36
CA THR A 209 -16.29 3.86 -0.20
C THR A 209 -17.58 4.65 -0.42
N THR A 210 -18.59 4.37 0.39
CA THR A 210 -19.81 5.19 0.43
C THR A 210 -19.60 6.54 1.12
N GLN A 211 -18.44 6.76 1.73
CA GLN A 211 -18.10 7.99 2.46
C GLN A 211 -17.39 8.98 1.54
N LEU A 212 -17.70 10.26 1.74
CA LEU A 212 -16.98 11.36 1.12
C LEU A 212 -16.08 12.02 2.16
N SER A 213 -14.99 12.63 1.70
CA SER A 213 -14.20 13.53 2.54
C SER A 213 -15.03 14.77 2.91
N GLU A 214 -14.53 15.55 3.87
CA GLU A 214 -15.18 16.81 4.27
C GLU A 214 -15.30 17.79 3.08
N ALA A 215 -14.36 17.73 2.14
CA ALA A 215 -14.38 18.49 0.88
C ALA A 215 -15.27 17.86 -0.22
N GLY A 216 -15.98 16.77 0.07
CA GLY A 216 -16.84 16.07 -0.89
C GLY A 216 -16.11 15.15 -1.86
N ASN A 217 -14.82 14.88 -1.66
CA ASN A 217 -14.03 14.00 -2.52
C ASN A 217 -14.30 12.53 -2.21
N ARG A 218 -14.24 11.69 -3.26
CA ARG A 218 -14.41 10.23 -3.15
C ARG A 218 -13.23 9.62 -2.39
N ILE A 219 -13.53 8.92 -1.31
CA ILE A 219 -12.53 8.17 -0.52
C ILE A 219 -12.52 6.72 -0.98
N HIS A 220 -11.32 6.16 -1.09
CA HIS A 220 -11.11 4.76 -1.44
C HIS A 220 -10.44 4.02 -0.29
N GLU A 221 -10.71 2.73 -0.20
CA GLU A 221 -10.06 1.81 0.72
C GLU A 221 -9.29 0.75 -0.05
N ARG A 222 -8.22 0.24 0.56
CA ARG A 222 -7.50 -0.92 0.04
C ARG A 222 -8.34 -2.18 0.21
N VAL A 223 -8.38 -2.99 -0.84
CA VAL A 223 -9.04 -4.32 -0.84
C VAL A 223 -8.15 -5.46 -1.31
N GLY A 224 -6.90 -5.18 -1.71
CA GLY A 224 -5.94 -6.21 -2.09
C GLY A 224 -4.67 -5.64 -2.69
N ALA A 225 -3.78 -6.53 -3.12
CA ALA A 225 -2.59 -6.18 -3.88
C ALA A 225 -2.15 -7.37 -4.73
N GLY A 226 -1.29 -7.11 -5.72
CA GLY A 226 -0.79 -8.15 -6.59
C GLY A 226 0.08 -7.64 -7.72
N SER A 227 0.11 -8.44 -8.78
CA SER A 227 0.72 -8.07 -10.04
C SER A 227 -0.21 -8.34 -11.23
N LEU A 228 -0.14 -7.45 -12.22
CA LEU A 228 -0.88 -7.52 -13.48
C LEU A 228 0.07 -7.29 -14.68
N PRO A 229 -0.18 -7.91 -15.84
CA PRO A 229 0.42 -7.45 -17.09
C PRO A 229 -0.04 -6.02 -17.42
N GLY A 230 0.83 -5.22 -18.06
CA GLY A 230 0.52 -3.83 -18.41
C GLY A 230 -0.69 -3.69 -19.35
N ASN A 231 -0.88 -4.64 -20.27
CA ASN A 231 -2.03 -4.65 -21.19
C ASN A 231 -3.40 -4.86 -20.51
N CYS A 232 -3.41 -5.27 -19.25
CA CYS A 232 -4.63 -5.41 -18.46
C CYS A 232 -5.04 -4.08 -17.80
N ILE A 233 -4.20 -3.04 -17.87
CA ILE A 233 -4.42 -1.76 -17.20
C ILE A 233 -4.79 -0.70 -18.24
N LYS A 234 -5.92 -0.01 -18.03
CA LYS A 234 -6.38 1.05 -18.93
C LYS A 234 -5.50 2.29 -18.78
N ALA A 235 -5.24 3.01 -19.88
CA ALA A 235 -4.36 4.18 -19.88
C ALA A 235 -4.90 5.39 -19.10
N GLU A 236 -6.23 5.50 -18.99
CA GLU A 236 -6.87 6.59 -18.25
C GLU A 236 -6.58 6.46 -16.75
N LYS A 237 -6.08 7.56 -16.17
CA LYS A 237 -5.72 7.66 -14.77
C LYS A 237 -6.47 8.80 -14.09
N THR A 238 -6.97 8.54 -12.90
CA THR A 238 -7.64 9.55 -12.06
C THR A 238 -6.92 9.63 -10.74
N LEU A 239 -6.74 10.84 -10.22
CA LEU A 239 -6.18 11.04 -8.89
C LEU A 239 -7.21 10.61 -7.83
N VAL A 240 -6.79 9.85 -6.82
CA VAL A 240 -7.67 9.33 -5.76
C VAL A 240 -7.04 9.47 -4.38
N MET A 241 -7.89 9.60 -3.36
CA MET A 241 -7.53 9.52 -1.95
C MET A 241 -7.76 8.11 -1.43
N ILE A 242 -6.76 7.54 -0.74
CA ILE A 242 -6.84 6.22 -0.12
C ILE A 242 -6.66 6.39 1.38
N ARG A 243 -7.67 5.98 2.15
CA ARG A 243 -7.69 6.01 3.61
C ARG A 243 -7.75 4.62 4.18
#